data_AF-A0A551YUC4-F1
#
_entry.id   AF-A0A551YUC4-F1
#
_cell.length_a   1.000
_cell.length_b   1.000
_cell.length_c   1.000
_cell.angle_alpha   90.00
_cell.angle_beta   90.00
_cell.angle_gamma   90.00
#
_symmetry.space_group_name_H-M   'P 1'
#
loop_
_entity.id
_entity.type
_entity.pdbx_description
1 polymer ?
#
loop_
_entity_poly.entity_id
_entity_poly.type
_entity_poly.pdbx_seq_one_letter_code
_entity_poly.pdbx_strand_id
1 'polypeptide(L)'
;MGLGETDTRAKLIDPVLHQRGWTEDCLKREETPGAIQIIDGEAERARGRIDYTLRVAVSSDSQPVAFALIEAKKENAPPTEGLEKVKRYAKALNVLFLYSCNGHLFVEYDRTTDITSVPQPLSQFPTPAELRGRYEQSVGFSLAEEVARPLLTPYKVGLFHSQEKRRNTARNEILAT
;
A
#
# COMPACT_ATOMS: atom_id res chain seq x y z
N MET A 1 0.65 -15.54 -27.01
CA MET A 1 1.20 -14.26 -26.52
C MET A 1 0.46 -13.97 -25.21
N GLY A 2 1.17 -13.75 -24.10
CA GLY A 2 0.54 -13.52 -22.78
C GLY A 2 0.06 -12.07 -22.61
N LEU A 3 -0.77 -11.83 -21.61
CA LEU A 3 -1.32 -10.52 -21.29
C LEU A 3 -0.20 -9.52 -20.90
N GLY A 4 -0.39 -8.25 -21.29
CA GLY A 4 0.42 -7.14 -20.77
C GLY A 4 0.15 -6.89 -19.28
N GLU A 5 0.96 -6.07 -18.62
CA GLU A 5 0.84 -5.81 -17.17
C GLU A 5 -0.55 -5.25 -16.78
N THR A 6 -1.04 -4.24 -17.51
CA THR A 6 -2.38 -3.68 -17.29
C THR A 6 -3.49 -4.72 -17.42
N ASP A 7 -3.43 -5.55 -18.46
CA ASP A 7 -4.40 -6.64 -18.66
C ASP A 7 -4.27 -7.73 -17.61
N THR A 8 -3.05 -8.07 -17.20
CA THR A 8 -2.77 -9.07 -16.16
C THR A 8 -3.39 -8.64 -14.84
N ARG A 9 -3.23 -7.36 -14.47
CA ARG A 9 -3.87 -6.76 -13.31
C ARG A 9 -5.39 -6.90 -13.38
N ALA A 10 -6.00 -6.37 -14.43
CA ALA A 10 -7.46 -6.29 -14.53
C ALA A 10 -8.14 -7.66 -14.69
N LYS A 11 -7.52 -8.60 -15.44
CA LYS A 11 -8.15 -9.87 -15.81
C LYS A 11 -7.78 -11.03 -14.89
N LEU A 12 -6.61 -10.99 -14.24
CA LEU A 12 -6.09 -12.10 -13.44
C LEU A 12 -5.92 -11.73 -11.96
N ILE A 13 -5.35 -10.56 -11.65
CA ILE A 13 -5.04 -10.20 -10.25
C ILE A 13 -6.26 -9.66 -9.51
N ASP A 14 -6.91 -8.64 -10.06
CA ASP A 14 -8.06 -7.97 -9.43
C ASP A 14 -9.18 -8.95 -9.03
N PRO A 15 -9.62 -9.90 -9.90
CA PRO A 15 -10.65 -10.85 -9.53
C PRO A 15 -10.26 -11.74 -8.34
N VAL A 16 -9.00 -12.17 -8.28
CA VAL A 16 -8.54 -13.04 -7.18
C VAL A 16 -8.39 -12.25 -5.89
N LEU A 17 -7.85 -11.02 -5.93
CA LEU A 17 -7.80 -10.15 -4.76
C LEU A 17 -9.20 -9.92 -4.18
N HIS A 18 -10.18 -9.60 -5.05
CA HIS A 18 -11.58 -9.46 -4.65
C HIS A 18 -12.16 -10.74 -4.05
N GLN A 19 -11.91 -11.90 -4.68
CA GLN A 19 -12.33 -13.20 -4.15
C GLN A 19 -11.71 -13.52 -2.77
N ARG A 20 -10.48 -13.05 -2.53
CA ARG A 20 -9.78 -13.19 -1.24
C ARG A 20 -10.17 -12.12 -0.22
N GLY A 21 -11.19 -11.30 -0.52
CA GLY A 21 -11.78 -10.33 0.40
C GLY A 21 -11.12 -8.95 0.37
N TRP A 22 -10.20 -8.69 -0.56
CA TRP A 22 -9.63 -7.35 -0.75
C TRP A 22 -10.60 -6.49 -1.57
N THR A 23 -11.30 -5.59 -0.89
CA THR A 23 -12.22 -4.61 -1.47
C THR A 23 -11.58 -3.22 -1.56
N GLU A 24 -12.23 -2.27 -2.22
CA GLU A 24 -11.74 -0.89 -2.41
C GLU A 24 -11.52 -0.11 -1.10
N ASP A 25 -12.12 -0.57 0.00
CA ASP A 25 -11.91 -0.04 1.34
C ASP A 25 -10.51 -0.36 1.86
N CYS A 26 -9.97 -1.54 1.49
CA CYS A 26 -8.68 -2.07 1.95
C CYS A 26 -7.64 -2.24 0.83
N LEU A 27 -7.99 -1.91 -0.41
CA LEU A 27 -7.13 -2.02 -1.59
C LEU A 27 -7.02 -0.65 -2.26
N LYS A 28 -5.80 -0.12 -2.37
CA LYS A 28 -5.52 1.08 -3.19
C LYS A 28 -4.67 0.71 -4.39
N ARG A 29 -5.09 1.15 -5.57
CA ARG A 29 -4.38 0.92 -6.84
C ARG A 29 -3.60 2.15 -7.26
N GLU A 30 -2.50 1.91 -7.96
CA GLU A 30 -1.73 2.95 -8.65
C GLU A 30 -1.28 4.11 -7.76
N GLU A 31 -0.83 3.80 -6.55
CA GLU A 31 -0.38 4.83 -5.62
C GLU A 31 1.05 5.27 -5.94
N THR A 32 1.24 6.59 -6.03
CA THR A 32 2.58 7.18 -5.93
C THR A 32 2.93 7.25 -4.45
N PRO A 33 4.02 6.61 -4.00
CA PRO A 33 4.46 6.72 -2.62
C PRO A 33 4.71 8.19 -2.29
N GLY A 34 3.87 8.79 -1.43
CA GLY A 34 4.05 10.18 -0.98
C GLY A 34 5.23 10.37 -0.02
N ALA A 35 6.03 9.32 0.16
CA ALA A 35 7.13 9.30 1.11
C ALA A 35 8.30 10.16 0.63
N ILE A 36 8.93 10.86 1.57
CA ILE A 36 10.17 11.59 1.33
C ILE A 36 11.32 10.61 1.53
N GLN A 37 12.16 10.47 0.52
CA GLN A 37 13.41 9.73 0.58
C GLN A 37 14.56 10.73 0.74
N ILE A 38 15.56 10.35 1.53
CA ILE A 38 16.80 11.10 1.60
C ILE A 38 17.76 10.40 0.65
N ILE A 39 18.09 11.07 -0.46
CA ILE A 39 19.06 10.60 -1.46
C ILE A 39 20.21 11.60 -1.44
N ASP A 40 21.43 11.13 -1.15
CA ASP A 40 22.63 11.96 -1.07
C ASP A 40 22.52 13.20 -0.15
N GLY A 41 21.74 13.09 0.92
CA GLY A 41 21.52 14.17 1.89
C GLY A 41 20.41 15.16 1.52
N GLU A 42 19.79 15.01 0.35
CA GLU A 42 18.66 15.82 -0.08
C GLU A 42 17.33 15.08 0.11
N ALA A 43 16.33 15.82 0.60
CA ALA A 43 14.98 15.32 0.78
C ALA A 43 14.22 15.39 -0.55
N GLU A 44 14.14 14.25 -1.26
CA GLU A 44 13.35 14.12 -2.48
C GLU A 44 12.05 13.38 -2.22
N ARG A 45 10.98 13.75 -2.92
CA ARG A 45 9.78 12.90 -2.94
C ARG A 45 10.09 11.63 -3.74
N ALA A 46 9.76 10.48 -3.15
CA ALA A 46 9.84 9.19 -3.80
C ALA A 46 9.13 9.25 -5.17
N ARG A 47 9.90 9.07 -6.25
CA ARG A 47 9.35 8.97 -7.61
C ARG A 47 8.97 7.52 -7.89
N GLY A 48 7.86 7.32 -8.60
CA GLY A 48 7.40 6.01 -9.09
C GLY A 48 6.04 5.58 -8.52
N ARG A 49 5.54 4.45 -9.04
CA ARG A 49 4.18 3.96 -8.80
C ARG A 49 4.22 2.53 -8.27
N ILE A 50 3.47 2.29 -7.20
CA ILE A 50 3.12 0.96 -6.70
C ILE A 50 1.77 0.55 -7.31
N ASP A 51 1.67 -0.68 -7.79
CA ASP A 51 0.43 -1.16 -8.40
C ASP A 51 -0.68 -1.33 -7.37
N TYR A 52 -0.38 -1.94 -6.22
CA TYR A 52 -1.34 -2.09 -5.13
C TYR A 52 -0.73 -1.84 -3.75
N THR A 53 -1.45 -1.10 -2.92
CA THR A 53 -1.21 -0.99 -1.47
C THR A 53 -2.36 -1.65 -0.74
N LEU A 54 -2.05 -2.65 0.07
CA LEU A 54 -3.00 -3.34 0.93
C LEU A 54 -3.05 -2.64 2.28
N ARG A 55 -4.22 -2.11 2.64
CA ARG A 55 -4.43 -1.36 3.87
C ARG A 55 -5.57 -1.96 4.67
N VAL A 56 -5.46 -1.98 5.99
CA VAL A 56 -6.57 -2.43 6.84
C VAL A 56 -6.98 -1.29 7.76
N ALA A 57 -8.26 -0.94 7.70
CA ALA A 57 -8.90 -0.06 8.66
C ALA A 57 -9.32 -0.88 9.89
N VAL A 58 -9.12 -0.33 11.07
CA VAL A 58 -9.48 -0.97 12.35
C VAL A 58 -10.86 -0.52 12.81
N SER A 59 -11.20 0.74 12.52
CA SER A 59 -12.54 1.33 12.67
C SER A 59 -12.85 2.25 11.49
N SER A 60 -14.12 2.62 11.32
CA SER A 60 -14.60 3.54 10.28
C SER A 60 -13.91 4.90 10.29
N ASP A 61 -13.44 5.35 11.46
CA ASP A 61 -12.82 6.66 11.65
C ASP A 61 -11.28 6.62 11.73
N SER A 62 -10.69 5.41 11.62
CA SER A 62 -9.25 5.22 11.67
C SER A 62 -8.57 5.48 10.33
N GLN A 63 -7.34 5.99 10.38
CA GLN A 63 -6.46 5.96 9.22
C GLN A 63 -6.14 4.49 8.87
N PRO A 64 -6.40 4.04 7.62
CA PRO A 64 -6.04 2.69 7.22
C PRO A 64 -4.53 2.49 7.24
N VAL A 65 -4.07 1.43 7.90
CA VAL A 65 -2.65 1.11 8.03
C VAL A 65 -2.22 0.25 6.85
N ALA A 66 -1.14 0.62 6.17
CA ALA A 66 -0.59 -0.17 5.08
C ALA A 66 0.17 -1.40 5.61
N PHE A 67 -0.26 -2.59 5.22
CA PHE A 67 0.37 -3.85 5.62
C PHE A 67 1.21 -4.48 4.52
N ALA A 68 0.85 -4.26 3.26
CA ALA A 68 1.57 -4.83 2.14
C ALA A 68 1.58 -3.97 0.87
N LEU A 69 2.58 -4.23 0.02
CA LEU A 69 2.65 -3.72 -1.36
C LEU A 69 2.62 -4.91 -2.33
N ILE A 70 1.98 -4.73 -3.47
CA ILE A 70 2.03 -5.69 -4.59
C ILE A 70 2.56 -4.97 -5.83
N GLU A 71 3.54 -5.59 -6.47
CA GLU A 71 3.99 -5.24 -7.82
C GLU A 71 3.47 -6.28 -8.83
N ALA A 72 2.69 -5.82 -9.79
CA ALA A 72 2.25 -6.66 -10.89
C ALA A 72 3.32 -6.75 -11.96
N LYS A 73 3.28 -7.85 -12.71
CA LYS A 73 4.03 -8.04 -13.94
C LYS A 73 3.15 -8.59 -15.04
N LYS A 74 3.61 -8.50 -16.28
CA LYS A 74 3.00 -9.20 -17.43
C LYS A 74 2.90 -10.70 -17.15
N GLU A 75 1.88 -11.35 -17.71
CA GLU A 75 1.52 -12.74 -17.42
C GLU A 75 2.68 -13.74 -17.54
N ASN A 76 3.53 -13.56 -18.56
CA ASN A 76 4.64 -14.46 -18.86
C ASN A 76 5.96 -14.09 -18.16
N ALA A 77 5.96 -13.07 -17.30
CA ALA A 77 7.15 -12.73 -16.52
C ALA A 77 7.34 -13.70 -15.35
N PRO A 78 8.59 -13.91 -14.89
CA PRO A 78 8.84 -14.56 -13.60
C PRO A 78 8.12 -13.82 -12.47
N PRO A 79 7.47 -14.54 -11.53
CA PRO A 79 6.73 -13.90 -10.42
C PRO A 79 7.65 -13.20 -9.41
N THR A 80 8.97 -13.37 -9.51
CA THR A 80 9.98 -12.70 -8.67
C THR A 80 10.41 -11.33 -9.21
N GLU A 81 10.16 -11.04 -10.49
CA GLU A 81 10.75 -9.89 -11.20
C GLU A 81 10.41 -8.53 -10.55
N GLY A 82 9.27 -8.41 -9.87
CA GLY A 82 8.84 -7.17 -9.23
C GLY A 82 9.36 -6.92 -7.81
N LEU A 83 9.97 -7.91 -7.14
CA LEU A 83 10.30 -7.81 -5.71
C LEU A 83 11.28 -6.67 -5.41
N GLU A 84 12.32 -6.50 -6.23
CA GLU A 84 13.32 -5.44 -6.03
C GLU A 84 12.73 -4.02 -6.21
N LYS A 85 11.60 -3.89 -6.91
CA LYS A 85 10.90 -2.61 -7.00
C LYS A 85 10.14 -2.30 -5.72
N VAL A 86 9.36 -3.24 -5.17
CA VAL A 86 8.60 -3.02 -3.93
C VAL A 86 9.50 -2.89 -2.70
N LYS A 87 10.65 -3.57 -2.65
CA LYS A 87 11.65 -3.41 -1.58
C LYS A 87 12.12 -1.97 -1.40
N ARG A 88 12.28 -1.22 -2.50
CA ARG A 88 12.69 0.19 -2.47
C ARG A 88 11.70 1.09 -1.72
N TYR A 89 10.41 0.76 -1.74
CA TYR A 89 9.37 1.57 -1.09
C TYR A 89 9.01 1.06 0.31
N ALA A 90 9.34 -0.19 0.64
CA ALA A 90 8.95 -0.83 1.89
C ALA A 90 9.41 -0.04 3.12
N LYS A 91 10.66 0.46 3.12
CA LYS A 91 11.20 1.25 4.23
C LYS A 91 10.48 2.59 4.38
N ALA A 92 10.23 3.26 3.27
CA ALA A 92 9.61 4.59 3.24
C ALA A 92 8.12 4.56 3.64
N LEU A 93 7.43 3.45 3.34
CA LEU A 93 6.01 3.26 3.66
C LEU A 93 5.77 2.44 4.95
N ASN A 94 6.84 2.01 5.63
CA ASN A 94 6.81 1.16 6.82
C ASN A 94 5.93 -0.11 6.67
N VAL A 95 6.05 -0.77 5.53
CA VAL A 95 5.24 -1.94 5.16
C VAL A 95 6.02 -3.23 5.44
N LEU A 96 5.39 -4.25 6.05
CA LEU A 96 6.08 -5.49 6.45
C LEU A 96 6.12 -6.57 5.36
N PHE A 97 5.05 -6.69 4.56
CA PHE A 97 4.94 -7.77 3.58
C PHE A 97 4.99 -7.23 2.15
N LEU A 98 5.84 -7.79 1.30
CA LEU A 98 5.99 -7.34 -0.08
C LEU A 98 5.69 -8.49 -1.03
N TYR A 99 4.94 -8.20 -2.10
CA TYR A 99 4.54 -9.20 -3.07
C TYR A 99 4.93 -8.79 -4.47
N SER A 100 5.26 -9.79 -5.29
CA SER A 100 5.25 -9.65 -6.75
C SER A 100 4.43 -10.77 -7.36
N CYS A 101 3.64 -10.45 -8.40
CA CYS A 101 2.71 -11.38 -9.01
C CYS A 101 2.61 -11.18 -10.53
N ASN A 102 2.46 -12.28 -11.27
CA ASN A 102 2.25 -12.29 -12.72
C ASN A 102 0.82 -12.72 -13.11
N GLY A 103 -0.14 -12.64 -12.19
CA GLY A 103 -1.52 -13.08 -12.40
C GLY A 103 -1.80 -14.56 -12.09
N HIS A 104 -0.78 -15.41 -12.08
CA HIS A 104 -0.93 -16.85 -11.79
C HIS A 104 -0.24 -17.26 -10.50
N LEU A 105 1.01 -16.81 -10.35
CA LEU A 105 1.85 -17.06 -9.18
C LEU A 105 2.18 -15.74 -8.50
N PHE A 106 2.41 -15.81 -7.19
CA PHE A 106 2.99 -14.73 -6.42
C PHE A 106 4.19 -15.22 -5.62
N VAL A 107 5.07 -14.28 -5.31
CA VAL A 107 6.14 -14.48 -4.32
C VAL A 107 5.98 -13.40 -3.25
N GLU A 108 6.16 -13.80 -2.01
CA GLU A 108 6.19 -12.92 -0.85
C GLU A 108 7.63 -12.72 -0.38
N TYR A 109 7.96 -11.50 0.03
CA TYR A 109 9.10 -11.22 0.89
C TYR A 109 8.60 -10.66 2.21
N ASP A 110 8.85 -11.40 3.29
CA ASP A 110 8.47 -11.05 4.64
C ASP A 110 9.63 -10.34 5.33
N ARG A 111 9.49 -9.04 5.60
CA ARG A 111 10.54 -8.23 6.21
C ARG A 111 10.76 -8.53 7.70
N THR A 112 9.83 -9.24 8.33
CA THR A 112 9.93 -9.59 9.75
C THR A 112 10.88 -10.78 9.95
N THR A 113 10.98 -11.64 8.94
CA THR A 113 11.85 -12.82 8.94
C THR A 113 13.02 -12.73 7.95
N ASP A 114 12.99 -11.75 7.04
CA ASP A 114 13.92 -11.59 5.92
C ASP A 114 13.88 -12.77 4.92
N ILE A 115 12.75 -13.48 4.87
CA ILE A 115 12.56 -14.66 4.03
C ILE A 115 11.75 -14.31 2.78
N THR A 116 12.22 -14.80 1.63
CA THR A 116 11.43 -14.80 0.38
C THR A 116 10.79 -16.18 0.21
N SER A 117 9.48 -16.22 0.00
CA SER A 117 8.77 -17.48 -0.24
C SER A 117 9.16 -18.10 -1.58
N VAL A 118 8.90 -19.40 -1.72
CA VAL A 118 8.82 -20.01 -3.06
C VAL A 118 7.57 -19.49 -3.78
N PRO A 119 7.51 -19.51 -5.12
CA PRO A 119 6.31 -19.12 -5.86
C PRO A 119 5.08 -19.95 -5.43
N GLN A 120 3.98 -19.26 -5.14
CA GLN A 120 2.71 -19.85 -4.73
C GLN A 120 1.58 -19.45 -5.68
N PRO A 121 0.52 -20.27 -5.84
CA PRO A 121 -0.66 -19.92 -6.63
C PRO A 121 -1.36 -18.66 -6.11
N LEU A 122 -1.75 -17.75 -6.99
CA LEU A 122 -2.46 -16.52 -6.60
C LEU A 122 -3.78 -16.78 -5.87
N SER A 123 -4.41 -17.93 -6.10
CA SER A 123 -5.59 -18.37 -5.35
C SER A 123 -5.34 -18.56 -3.85
N GLN A 124 -4.08 -18.69 -3.42
CA GLN A 124 -3.67 -18.80 -2.02
C GLN A 124 -3.23 -17.47 -1.41
N PHE A 125 -3.39 -16.35 -2.12
CA PHE A 125 -2.99 -15.03 -1.62
C PHE A 125 -3.63 -14.73 -0.25
N PRO A 126 -2.93 -14.15 0.73
CA PRO A 126 -3.50 -13.95 2.05
C PRO A 126 -4.73 -13.04 2.03
N THR A 127 -5.74 -13.38 2.82
CA THR A 127 -6.90 -12.54 3.10
C THR A 127 -6.52 -11.34 3.98
N PRO A 128 -7.34 -10.28 4.05
CA PRO A 128 -7.11 -9.17 4.98
C PRO A 128 -6.99 -9.61 6.44
N ALA A 129 -7.77 -10.61 6.87
CA ALA A 129 -7.74 -11.13 8.23
C ALA A 129 -6.44 -11.88 8.54
N GLU A 130 -5.98 -12.75 7.62
CA GLU A 130 -4.72 -13.47 7.77
C GLU A 130 -3.52 -12.52 7.82
N LEU A 131 -3.49 -11.53 6.91
CA LEU A 131 -2.42 -10.54 6.87
C LEU A 131 -2.41 -9.65 8.12
N ARG A 132 -3.60 -9.27 8.62
CA ARG A 132 -3.74 -8.54 9.89
C ARG A 132 -3.20 -9.35 11.06
N GLY A 133 -3.57 -10.63 11.18
CA GLY A 133 -3.09 -11.49 12.25
C GLY A 133 -1.56 -11.60 12.27
N ARG A 134 -0.94 -11.78 11.09
CA ARG A 134 0.52 -11.78 10.95
C ARG A 134 1.15 -10.43 11.32
N TYR A 135 0.51 -9.31 10.94
CA TYR A 135 0.98 -7.97 11.31
C TYR A 135 0.97 -7.78 12.82
N GLU A 136 -0.16 -8.05 13.48
CA GLU A 136 -0.33 -7.93 14.94
C GLU A 136 0.68 -8.79 15.71
N GLN A 137 0.91 -10.03 15.25
CA GLN A 137 1.95 -10.91 15.80
C GLN A 137 3.36 -10.32 15.66
N SER A 138 3.65 -9.68 14.52
CA SER A 138 4.97 -9.11 14.25
C SER A 138 5.25 -7.84 15.05
N VAL A 139 4.24 -7.01 15.29
CA VAL A 139 4.38 -5.77 16.09
C VAL A 139 4.18 -6.00 17.59
N GLY A 140 3.61 -7.14 17.99
CA GLY A 140 3.46 -7.56 19.39
C GLY A 140 2.26 -6.96 20.12
N PHE A 141 1.28 -6.40 19.41
CA PHE A 141 0.04 -5.86 19.98
C PHE A 141 -1.12 -5.99 19.00
N SER A 142 -2.35 -6.10 19.53
CA SER A 142 -3.53 -6.03 18.68
C SER A 142 -3.80 -4.59 18.25
N LEU A 143 -4.25 -4.41 17.01
CA LEU A 143 -4.65 -3.09 16.55
C LEU A 143 -5.93 -2.57 17.25
N ALA A 144 -6.66 -3.43 17.96
CA ALA A 144 -7.79 -3.01 18.78
C ALA A 144 -7.36 -2.39 20.14
N GLU A 145 -6.09 -2.53 20.53
CA GLU A 145 -5.59 -2.03 21.80
C GLU A 145 -5.28 -0.52 21.76
N GLU A 146 -5.28 0.10 22.94
CA GLU A 146 -4.98 1.53 23.09
C GLU A 146 -3.56 1.90 22.61
N VAL A 147 -2.61 0.97 22.73
CA VAL A 147 -1.23 1.12 22.24
C VAL A 147 -1.15 1.32 20.72
N ALA A 148 -2.16 0.85 19.96
CA ALA A 148 -2.22 1.01 18.51
C ALA A 148 -2.73 2.39 18.06
N ARG A 149 -3.33 3.20 18.96
CA ARG A 149 -3.94 4.50 18.61
C ARG A 149 -3.03 5.44 17.81
N PRO A 150 -1.72 5.56 18.08
CA PRO A 150 -0.83 6.41 17.28
C PRO A 150 -0.74 6.00 15.80
N LEU A 151 -0.91 4.72 15.48
CA LEU A 151 -0.91 4.23 14.10
C LEU A 151 -2.24 4.48 13.37
N LEU A 152 -3.33 4.58 14.14
CA LEU A 152 -4.69 4.68 13.65
C LEU A 152 -5.22 6.12 13.60
N THR A 153 -4.53 7.04 14.28
CA THR A 153 -4.92 8.44 14.34
C THR A 153 -4.49 9.15 13.06
N PRO A 154 -5.42 9.69 12.26
CA PRO A 154 -5.06 10.49 11.11
C PRO A 154 -4.17 11.67 11.52
N TYR A 155 -3.01 11.80 10.90
CA TYR A 155 -2.13 12.93 11.16
C TYR A 155 -2.82 14.23 10.68
N LYS A 156 -3.15 15.15 11.59
CA LYS A 156 -3.80 16.45 11.30
C LYS A 156 -2.87 17.47 10.62
N VAL A 157 -1.95 17.04 9.75
CA VAL A 157 -1.13 17.99 8.96
C VAL A 157 -1.88 18.31 7.67
N GLY A 158 -2.63 19.42 7.67
CA GLY A 158 -3.09 20.05 6.42
C GLY A 158 -4.47 20.72 6.41
N LEU A 159 -5.31 20.58 7.45
CA LEU A 159 -6.63 21.27 7.46
C LEU A 159 -6.53 22.78 7.73
N PHE A 160 -5.41 23.27 8.27
CA PHE A 160 -5.18 24.70 8.45
C PHE A 160 -4.82 25.41 7.13
N HIS A 161 -4.07 24.76 6.24
CA HIS A 161 -3.66 25.38 4.97
C HIS A 161 -4.77 25.43 3.91
N SER A 162 -5.74 24.51 3.95
CA SER A 162 -6.85 24.51 2.97
C SER A 162 -7.96 25.49 3.34
N GLN A 163 -8.24 25.68 4.65
CA GLN A 163 -9.24 26.65 5.11
C GLN A 163 -8.71 28.09 5.03
N GLU A 164 -7.42 28.33 5.28
CA GLU A 164 -6.84 29.67 5.20
C GLU A 164 -6.69 30.16 3.75
N LYS A 165 -6.40 29.25 2.79
CA LYS A 165 -6.45 29.59 1.35
C LYS A 165 -7.85 29.96 0.90
N ARG A 166 -8.88 29.21 1.30
CA ARG A 166 -10.28 29.51 0.95
C ARG A 166 -10.78 30.80 1.60
N ARG A 167 -10.35 31.09 2.84
CA ARG A 167 -10.72 32.32 3.56
C ARG A 167 -10.02 33.56 3.01
N ASN A 168 -8.77 33.44 2.54
CA ASN A 168 -8.05 34.56 1.91
C ASN A 168 -8.50 34.82 0.47
N THR A 169 -8.88 33.81 -0.30
CA THR A 169 -9.48 34.02 -1.63
C THR A 169 -10.83 34.74 -1.52
N ALA A 170 -11.71 34.31 -0.61
CA ALA A 170 -13.00 34.98 -0.40
C ALA A 170 -12.86 36.42 0.15
N ARG A 171 -11.84 36.70 0.95
CA ARG A 171 -11.60 38.05 1.50
C ARG A 171 -11.04 39.03 0.46
N ASN A 172 -10.23 38.55 -0.48
CA ASN A 172 -9.70 39.40 -1.57
C ASN A 172 -10.73 39.68 -2.66
N GLU A 173 -11.73 38.83 -2.86
CA GLU A 173 -12.83 39.08 -3.80
C GLU A 173 -13.83 40.13 -3.26
N ILE A 174 -13.98 40.25 -1.94
CA ILE A 174 -14.89 41.23 -1.30
C ILE A 174 -14.27 42.64 -1.22
N LEU A 175 -12.94 42.77 -1.27
CA LEU A 175 -12.23 44.07 -1.22
C LEU A 175 -11.94 44.67 -2.61
N ALA A 176 -12.32 43.97 -3.69
CA ALA A 176 -12.12 44.40 -5.07
C ALA A 176 -13.41 44.93 -5.76
N THR A 177 -14.45 45.22 -4.99
CA THR A 177 -15.69 45.90 -5.42
C THR A 177 -15.86 47.18 -4.62
#